data_AF-A0A067D8L3-F1
#
_entry.id   AF-A0A067D8L3-F1
#
_cell.length_a   1.000
_cell.length_b   1.000
_cell.length_c   1.000
_cell.angle_alpha   90.00
_cell.angle_beta   90.00
_cell.angle_gamma   90.00
#
_symmetry.space_group_name_H-M   'P 1'
#
loop_
_entity.id
_entity.type
_entity.pdbx_description
1 polymer ?
#
loop_
_entity_poly.entity_id
_entity_poly.type
_entity_poly.pdbx_seq_one_letter_code
_entity_poly.pdbx_strand_id
1 'polypeptide(L)'
;MAGNLHNLNNPSSSPPILREKDHVKVIKEAISEALVYYYPFAGRIKEGPNRKLMVDRNGEGILFLEVEANFKLEQLGDAIKPPCPYLEQLIYNVPCSDGILGCPLLLIEVSLLFPNH
;
A
#
# COMPACT_ATOMS: atom_id res chain seq x y z
N MET A 1 47.19 -10.58 48.40
CA MET A 1 45.80 -11.03 48.65
C MET A 1 44.92 -10.20 47.74
N ALA A 2 44.73 -10.62 46.49
CA ALA A 2 43.71 -11.59 46.03
C ALA A 2 42.32 -10.93 46.06
N GLY A 3 41.83 -10.60 44.87
CA GLY A 3 40.50 -10.03 44.66
C GLY A 3 39.38 -11.04 44.85
N ASN A 4 38.15 -10.56 44.69
CA ASN A 4 37.03 -11.39 44.28
C ASN A 4 36.10 -10.63 43.35
N LEU A 5 35.72 -11.37 42.30
CA LEU A 5 35.00 -11.03 41.09
C LEU A 5 33.61 -11.68 41.17
N HIS A 6 32.55 -10.96 40.84
CA HIS A 6 31.24 -11.41 40.28
C HIS A 6 30.48 -10.09 39.97
N ASN A 7 30.34 -9.54 38.76
CA ASN A 7 29.73 -10.02 37.50
C ASN A 7 28.31 -10.59 37.76
N LEU A 8 27.19 -10.14 37.17
CA LEU A 8 26.87 -9.60 35.84
C LEU A 8 25.52 -8.84 35.88
N ASN A 9 25.41 -7.81 35.03
CA ASN A 9 24.24 -7.45 34.22
C ASN A 9 22.86 -7.35 34.89
N ASN A 10 22.34 -6.12 35.01
CA ASN A 10 20.90 -5.90 34.91
C ASN A 10 20.61 -4.98 33.72
N PRO A 11 19.93 -5.47 32.66
CA PRO A 11 19.71 -4.71 31.44
C PRO A 11 18.51 -3.77 31.61
N SER A 12 18.77 -2.48 31.77
CA SER A 12 17.79 -1.44 31.45
C SER A 12 17.80 -1.08 29.95
N SER A 13 18.29 -1.97 29.08
CA SER A 13 17.88 -1.96 27.69
C SER A 13 16.52 -2.65 27.63
N SER A 14 15.46 -1.86 27.72
CA SER A 14 14.23 -2.26 27.04
C SER A 14 14.62 -2.79 25.66
N PRO A 15 14.14 -3.97 25.23
CA PRO A 15 14.37 -4.41 23.86
C PRO A 15 13.95 -3.24 22.97
N PRO A 16 14.66 -2.95 21.86
CA PRO A 16 14.15 -1.97 20.93
C PRO A 16 12.74 -2.45 20.62
N ILE A 17 11.74 -1.72 21.11
CA ILE A 17 10.37 -1.86 20.67
C ILE A 17 10.56 -1.72 19.18
N LEU A 18 10.44 -2.82 18.44
CA LEU A 18 10.45 -2.80 16.98
C LEU A 18 9.37 -1.78 16.69
N ARG A 19 9.80 -0.55 16.37
CA ARG A 19 8.90 0.60 16.22
C ARG A 19 7.81 0.07 15.33
N GLU A 20 6.58 0.00 15.85
CA GLU A 20 5.45 -0.58 15.17
C GLU A 20 5.45 0.05 13.78
N LYS A 21 5.92 -0.71 12.81
CA LYS A 21 6.41 -0.15 11.57
C LYS A 21 5.14 0.12 10.82
N ASP A 22 4.77 1.39 10.67
CA ASP A 22 3.59 1.79 9.90
C ASP A 22 3.55 1.00 8.59
N HIS A 23 2.70 -0.04 8.55
CA HIS A 23 2.72 -1.04 7.50
C HIS A 23 2.38 -0.39 6.16
N VAL A 24 1.49 0.59 6.19
CA VAL A 24 1.08 1.38 5.02
C VAL A 24 2.28 2.17 4.51
N LYS A 25 3.04 2.82 5.40
CA LYS A 25 4.28 3.50 5.02
C LYS A 25 5.28 2.56 4.37
N VAL A 26 5.51 1.37 4.92
CA VAL A 26 6.45 0.39 4.34
C VAL A 26 6.00 -0.05 2.95
N ILE A 27 4.71 -0.32 2.76
CA ILE A 27 4.14 -0.69 1.46
C ILE A 27 4.31 0.47 0.47
N LYS A 28 4.01 1.69 0.88
CA LYS A 28 4.14 2.89 0.05
C LYS A 28 5.60 3.14 -0.39
N GLU A 29 6.56 2.97 0.51
CA GLU A 29 8.00 3.05 0.21
C GLU A 29 8.42 1.97 -0.80
N ALA A 30 8.04 0.71 -0.56
CA ALA A 30 8.35 -0.39 -1.46
C ALA A 30 7.76 -0.21 -2.87
N ILE A 31 6.52 0.31 -2.97
CA ILE A 31 5.90 0.65 -4.26
C ILE A 31 6.68 1.77 -4.95
N SER A 32 7.10 2.81 -4.22
CA SER A 32 7.90 3.89 -4.78
C SER A 32 9.22 3.38 -5.39
N GLU A 33 9.88 2.41 -4.72
CA GLU A 33 11.09 1.77 -5.25
C GLU A 33 10.77 0.92 -6.49
N ALA A 34 9.67 0.16 -6.45
CA ALA A 34 9.24 -0.66 -7.59
C ALA A 34 8.92 0.19 -8.83
N LEU A 35 8.30 1.36 -8.64
CA LEU A 35 7.96 2.28 -9.74
C LEU A 35 9.17 2.82 -10.50
N VAL A 36 10.39 2.70 -9.97
CA VAL A 36 11.61 2.97 -10.76
C VAL A 36 11.70 2.02 -11.95
N TYR A 37 11.41 0.73 -11.73
CA TYR A 37 11.43 -0.31 -12.76
C TYR A 37 10.14 -0.33 -13.58
N TYR A 38 9.03 0.00 -12.92
CA TYR A 38 7.68 0.00 -13.48
C TYR A 38 7.20 1.43 -13.82
N TYR A 39 8.14 2.29 -14.25
CA TYR A 39 7.91 3.71 -14.44
C TYR A 39 6.74 4.09 -15.36
N PRO A 40 6.30 3.28 -16.37
CA PRO A 40 5.14 3.65 -17.16
C PRO A 40 3.87 3.82 -16.32
N PHE A 41 3.70 3.07 -15.22
CA PHE A 41 2.50 3.17 -14.38
C PHE A 41 2.42 4.48 -13.59
N ALA A 42 3.55 5.17 -13.40
CA ALA A 42 3.57 6.51 -12.81
C ALA A 42 3.20 7.62 -13.81
N GLY A 43 2.81 7.26 -15.03
CA GLY A 43 2.40 8.18 -16.09
C GLY A 43 0.90 8.44 -16.17
N ARG A 44 0.46 9.01 -17.30
CA ARG A 44 -0.96 9.22 -17.66
C ARG A 44 -1.23 8.80 -19.11
N ILE A 45 -2.45 8.40 -19.45
CA ILE A 45 -2.81 8.30 -20.88
C ILE A 45 -2.99 9.70 -21.44
N LYS A 46 -2.43 9.92 -22.62
CA LYS A 46 -2.71 11.06 -23.49
C LYS A 46 -3.11 10.60 -24.88
N GLU A 47 -3.87 11.43 -25.57
CA GLU A 47 -4.18 11.24 -26.99
C GLU A 47 -3.03 11.78 -27.84
N GLY A 48 -2.45 10.92 -28.67
CA GLY A 48 -1.42 11.25 -29.65
C GLY A 48 -1.97 11.46 -31.07
N PRO A 49 -1.09 11.59 -32.06
CA PRO A 49 -1.49 11.71 -33.46
C PRO A 49 -2.41 10.55 -33.90
N ASN A 50 -3.37 10.84 -34.78
CA ASN A 50 -4.36 9.88 -35.26
C ASN A 50 -5.19 9.23 -34.15
N ARG A 51 -5.43 9.94 -33.04
CA ARG A 51 -6.21 9.47 -31.88
C ARG A 51 -5.62 8.25 -31.17
N LYS A 52 -4.33 8.00 -31.35
CA LYS A 52 -3.65 6.89 -30.70
C LYS A 52 -3.46 7.18 -29.22
N LEU A 53 -3.94 6.30 -28.35
CA LEU A 53 -3.65 6.39 -26.92
C LEU A 53 -2.18 6.06 -26.65
N MET A 54 -1.52 6.93 -25.89
CA MET A 54 -0.11 6.81 -25.54
C MET A 54 0.08 7.09 -24.05
N VAL A 55 1.08 6.45 -23.45
CA VAL A 55 1.48 6.77 -22.08
C VAL A 55 2.42 7.97 -22.09
N ASP A 56 2.03 9.03 -21.41
CA ASP A 56 2.92 10.11 -21.03
C ASP A 56 3.71 9.73 -19.79
N ARG A 57 5.04 9.75 -19.89
CA ARG A 57 5.94 9.33 -18.81
C ARG A 57 6.32 10.53 -17.93
N ASN A 58 5.31 11.21 -17.41
CA ASN A 58 5.45 12.44 -16.63
C ASN A 58 5.86 12.21 -15.17
N GLY A 59 5.79 10.97 -14.68
CA GLY A 59 6.21 10.62 -13.33
C GLY A 59 5.31 11.21 -12.23
N GLU A 60 4.07 11.56 -12.56
CA GLU A 60 3.08 12.05 -11.58
C GLU A 60 2.69 11.03 -10.52
N GLY A 61 3.14 9.78 -10.66
CA GLY A 61 2.94 8.72 -9.70
C GLY A 61 1.63 7.98 -9.90
N ILE A 62 1.33 7.11 -8.94
CA ILE A 62 0.11 6.31 -8.91
C ILE A 62 -0.87 6.88 -7.90
N LEU A 63 -2.11 6.39 -7.96
CA LEU A 63 -3.05 6.63 -6.87
C LEU A 63 -2.85 5.57 -5.78
N PHE A 64 -2.66 6.01 -4.54
CA PHE A 64 -2.48 5.15 -3.38
C PHE A 64 -3.52 5.54 -2.32
N LEU A 65 -4.35 4.58 -1.91
CA LEU A 65 -5.38 4.77 -0.91
C LEU A 65 -5.11 3.87 0.29
N GLU A 66 -5.32 4.44 1.46
CA GLU A 66 -5.40 3.72 2.73
C GLU A 66 -6.86 3.79 3.18
N VAL A 67 -7.46 2.63 3.43
CA VAL A 67 -8.88 2.51 3.78
C VAL A 67 -9.02 1.65 5.02
N GLU A 68 -9.96 1.99 5.88
CA GLU A 68 -10.35 1.12 7.00
C GLU A 68 -11.58 0.31 6.59
N ALA A 69 -11.54 -1.01 6.80
CA ALA A 69 -12.64 -1.89 6.46
C ALA A 69 -13.11 -2.71 7.65
N ASN A 70 -14.42 -2.73 7.84
CA ASN A 70 -15.06 -3.31 9.02
C ASN A 70 -15.46 -4.78 8.79
N PHE A 71 -14.49 -5.62 8.44
CA PHE A 71 -14.68 -7.05 8.34
C PHE A 71 -13.38 -7.79 8.67
N LYS A 72 -13.52 -9.05 9.10
CA LYS A 72 -12.43 -9.98 9.37
C LYS A 72 -11.91 -10.61 8.08
N LEU A 73 -10.61 -10.86 7.98
CA LEU A 73 -10.02 -11.51 6.82
C LEU A 73 -10.66 -12.89 6.54
N GLU A 74 -11.08 -13.60 7.58
CA GLU A 74 -11.77 -14.89 7.47
C GLU A 74 -13.15 -14.78 6.81
N GLN A 75 -13.83 -13.64 6.94
CA GLN A 75 -15.11 -13.38 6.26
C GLN A 75 -14.92 -13.19 4.76
N LEU A 76 -13.75 -12.70 4.35
CA LEU A 76 -13.41 -12.52 2.95
C LEU A 76 -13.16 -13.86 2.25
N GLY A 77 -12.54 -14.82 2.94
CA GLY A 77 -12.44 -16.24 2.53
C GLY A 77 -12.20 -16.48 1.04
N ASP A 78 -12.92 -17.45 0.45
CA ASP A 78 -12.97 -17.68 -1.00
C ASP A 78 -13.87 -16.67 -1.75
N ALA A 79 -14.56 -15.78 -1.03
CA ALA A 79 -15.53 -14.84 -1.57
C ALA A 79 -14.89 -13.69 -2.36
N ILE A 80 -13.55 -13.59 -2.41
CA ILE A 80 -12.83 -12.66 -3.32
C ILE A 80 -13.08 -13.04 -4.79
N LYS A 81 -13.40 -14.31 -5.07
CA LYS A 81 -13.67 -14.78 -6.43
C LYS A 81 -15.01 -14.23 -6.93
N PRO A 82 -15.12 -13.83 -8.21
CA PRO A 82 -16.40 -13.42 -8.76
C PRO A 82 -17.47 -14.51 -8.60
N PRO A 83 -18.69 -14.17 -8.15
CA PRO A 83 -19.12 -12.84 -7.70
C PRO A 83 -18.66 -12.53 -6.26
N CYS A 84 -17.91 -11.43 -6.08
CA CYS A 84 -17.42 -10.99 -4.77
C CYS A 84 -18.43 -10.02 -4.12
N PRO A 85 -19.08 -10.39 -3.00
CA PRO A 85 -20.08 -9.55 -2.36
C PRO A 85 -19.49 -8.32 -1.65
N TYR A 86 -18.17 -8.31 -1.44
CA TYR A 86 -17.45 -7.23 -0.77
C TYR A 86 -16.77 -6.25 -1.73
N LEU A 87 -16.93 -6.43 -3.05
CA LEU A 87 -16.22 -5.66 -4.06
C LEU A 87 -16.48 -4.16 -3.96
N GLU A 88 -17.73 -3.75 -3.71
CA GLU A 88 -18.10 -2.35 -3.53
C GLU A 88 -17.57 -1.74 -2.22
N GLN A 89 -17.26 -2.57 -1.23
CA GLN A 89 -16.66 -2.14 0.03
C GLN A 89 -15.13 -2.08 -0.04
N LEU A 90 -14.54 -2.81 -1.00
CA LEU A 90 -13.10 -2.98 -1.21
C LEU A 90 -12.53 -2.14 -2.36
N ILE A 91 -13.39 -1.50 -3.16
CA ILE A 91 -12.97 -0.66 -4.27
C ILE A 91 -13.61 0.70 -4.07
N TYR A 92 -12.82 1.65 -3.58
CA TYR A 92 -13.24 3.04 -3.53
C TYR A 92 -13.27 3.62 -4.95
N ASN A 93 -14.39 4.19 -5.39
CA ASN A 93 -14.42 4.98 -6.63
C ASN A 93 -13.84 6.37 -6.35
N VAL A 94 -12.72 6.69 -6.98
CA VAL A 94 -11.96 7.92 -6.69
C VAL A 94 -12.41 9.01 -7.65
N PRO A 95 -12.81 10.20 -7.16
CA PRO A 95 -12.98 11.36 -8.03
C PRO A 95 -11.71 11.57 -8.87
N CYS A 96 -11.87 11.73 -10.19
CA CYS A 96 -10.79 11.80 -11.19
C CYS A 96 -10.24 10.46 -11.71
N SER A 97 -10.83 9.30 -11.39
CA SER A 97 -10.53 8.02 -12.07
C SER A 97 -11.56 7.61 -13.14
N ASP A 98 -12.66 8.34 -13.30
CA ASP A 98 -13.75 7.99 -14.22
C ASP A 98 -13.41 8.25 -15.72
N GLY A 99 -12.25 8.83 -16.00
CA GLY A 99 -11.77 9.16 -17.35
C GLY A 99 -10.61 8.26 -17.81
N ILE A 100 -10.32 8.28 -19.12
CA ILE A 100 -9.14 7.60 -19.66
C ILE A 100 -7.95 8.56 -19.72
N LEU A 101 -8.17 9.80 -20.18
CA LEU A 101 -7.10 10.76 -20.41
C LEU A 101 -6.75 11.50 -19.12
N GLY A 102 -5.46 11.63 -18.83
CA GLY A 102 -4.98 12.39 -17.66
C GLY A 102 -5.22 11.71 -16.31
N CYS A 103 -5.82 10.51 -16.27
CA CYS A 103 -6.07 9.75 -15.04
C CYS A 103 -4.88 8.85 -14.67
N PRO A 104 -4.62 8.60 -13.36
CA PRO A 104 -3.60 7.65 -12.93
C PRO A 104 -3.80 6.27 -13.56
N LEU A 105 -2.70 5.64 -13.99
CA LEU A 105 -2.75 4.34 -14.68
C LEU A 105 -2.85 3.15 -13.72
N LEU A 106 -2.53 3.37 -12.45
CA LEU A 106 -2.57 2.35 -11.41
C LEU A 106 -3.15 2.94 -10.13
N LEU A 107 -4.11 2.22 -9.55
CA LEU A 107 -4.62 2.43 -8.20
C LEU A 107 -4.15 1.25 -7.34
N ILE A 108 -3.61 1.55 -6.17
CA ILE A 108 -3.35 0.57 -5.12
C ILE A 108 -4.13 1.02 -3.89
N GLU A 109 -5.05 0.16 -3.43
CA GLU A 109 -5.77 0.31 -2.17
C GLU A 109 -5.18 -0.64 -1.13
N VAL A 110 -4.88 -0.12 0.05
CA VAL A 110 -4.47 -0.89 1.22
C VAL A 110 -5.55 -0.77 2.28
N SER A 111 -6.30 -1.85 2.49
CA SER A 111 -7.38 -1.90 3.48
C SER A 111 -6.87 -2.44 4.82
N LEU A 112 -6.95 -1.63 5.87
CA LEU A 112 -6.72 -2.03 7.26
C LEU A 112 -8.00 -2.64 7.82
N LEU A 113 -7.92 -3.92 8.21
CA LEU A 113 -9.08 -4.68 8.66
C LEU A 113 -9.26 -4.55 10.16
N PHE A 114 -10.43 -4.08 10.59
CA PHE A 114 -10.81 -3.99 11.99
C PHE A 114 -11.98 -4.94 12.28
N PRO A 115 -11.79 -5.95 13.12
CA PRO A 115 -12.92 -6.73 13.61
C PRO A 115 -13.73 -5.89 14.59
N ASN A 116 -15.01 -5.63 14.32
CA ASN A 116 -15.94 -5.25 15.38
C ASN A 116 -15.87 -6.29 16.53
N HIS A 117 -15.94 -5.78 17.75
CA HIS A 117 -16.14 -6.56 18.99
C HIS A 117 -17.41 -7.41 18.91
#